data_AF-A0A7Z9SK99-F1
#
_entry.id   AF-A0A7Z9SK99-F1
#
_cell.length_a   1.000
_cell.length_b   1.000
_cell.length_c   1.000
_cell.angle_alpha   90.00
_cell.angle_beta   90.00
_cell.angle_gamma   90.00
#
_symmetry.space_group_name_H-M   'P 1'
#
loop_
_entity.id
_entity.type
_entity.pdbx_description
1 polymer ?
#
loop_
_entity_poly.entity_id
_entity_poly.type
_entity_poly.pdbx_seq_one_letter_code
_entity_poly.pdbx_strand_id
1 'polypeptide(L)'
;GKYIAPRALLWFRMAAATTWLVGLSLLAQSAGGMTGLHLAFTLAEGYEVIGAGSWMGTIMAFNVWFIIWPNQQKILGMKSASAEEIATAKKNAALASSINVILSVPMLLTMLAWHA
;
A
#
# COMPACT_ATOMS: atom_id res chain seq x y z
N GLY A 1 0.18 8.08 -25.55
CA GLY A 1 0.54 8.02 -24.12
C GLY A 1 0.11 9.25 -23.29
N LYS A 2 0.29 10.48 -23.81
CA LYS A 2 0.18 11.76 -23.07
C LYS A 2 -1.13 11.98 -22.27
N TYR A 3 -2.24 11.35 -22.66
CA TYR A 3 -3.54 11.47 -21.99
C TYR A 3 -3.97 10.24 -21.17
N ILE A 4 -3.32 9.09 -21.40
CA ILE A 4 -3.72 7.81 -20.80
C ILE A 4 -2.97 7.59 -19.49
N ALA A 5 -1.66 7.89 -19.46
CA ALA A 5 -0.83 7.67 -18.28
C ALA A 5 -1.36 8.39 -17.02
N PRO A 6 -1.78 9.68 -17.06
CA PRO A 6 -2.28 10.36 -15.87
C PRO A 6 -3.59 9.75 -15.33
N ARG A 7 -4.49 9.30 -16.21
CA ARG A 7 -5.75 8.67 -15.82
C ARG A 7 -5.54 7.25 -15.28
N ALA A 8 -4.71 6.44 -15.96
CA ALA A 8 -4.38 5.10 -15.48
C ALA A 8 -3.77 5.12 -14.07
N LEU A 9 -2.97 6.14 -13.77
CA LEU A 9 -2.37 6.33 -12.46
C LEU A 9 -3.34 6.78 -11.38
N LEU A 10 -4.33 7.60 -11.73
CA LEU A 10 -5.43 7.91 -10.83
C LEU A 10 -6.17 6.63 -10.44
N TRP A 11 -6.50 5.77 -11.41
CA TRP A 11 -7.16 4.50 -11.17
C TRP A 11 -6.29 3.54 -10.34
N PHE A 12 -4.99 3.45 -10.60
CA PHE A 12 -4.06 2.65 -9.80
C PHE A 12 -4.04 3.09 -8.33
N ARG A 13 -4.02 4.40 -8.07
CA ARG A 13 -4.01 4.96 -6.73
C ARG A 13 -5.32 4.69 -5.99
N MET A 14 -6.45 4.89 -6.65
CA MET A 14 -7.75 4.59 -6.06
C MET A 14 -7.94 3.09 -5.85
N ALA A 15 -7.47 2.24 -6.75
CA ALA A 15 -7.49 0.79 -6.57
C ALA A 15 -6.68 0.36 -5.33
N ALA A 16 -5.49 0.93 -5.12
CA ALA A 16 -4.69 0.65 -3.92
C ALA A 16 -5.41 1.07 -2.63
N ALA A 17 -6.03 2.26 -2.62
CA ALA A 17 -6.83 2.71 -1.47
C ALA A 17 -8.05 1.81 -1.24
N THR A 18 -8.78 1.45 -2.29
CA THR A 18 -9.96 0.59 -2.20
C THR A 18 -9.57 -0.78 -1.67
N THR A 19 -8.50 -1.40 -2.17
CA THR A 19 -8.04 -2.71 -1.67
C THR A 19 -7.67 -2.63 -0.18
N TRP A 20 -6.99 -1.58 0.25
CA TRP A 20 -6.67 -1.39 1.67
C TRP A 20 -7.92 -1.21 2.53
N LEU A 21 -8.87 -0.37 2.09
CA LEU A 21 -10.16 -0.17 2.78
C LEU A 21 -10.99 -1.46 2.85
N VAL A 22 -11.01 -2.25 1.77
CA VAL A 22 -11.67 -3.55 1.75
C VAL A 22 -11.00 -4.50 2.75
N GLY A 23 -9.66 -4.54 2.78
CA GLY A 23 -8.91 -5.33 3.77
C GLY A 23 -9.27 -4.96 5.21
N LEU A 24 -9.32 -3.66 5.53
CA LEU A 24 -9.77 -3.18 6.84
C LEU A 24 -11.23 -3.54 7.13
N SER A 25 -12.11 -3.42 6.14
CA SER A 25 -13.53 -3.78 6.31
C SER A 25 -13.72 -5.27 6.57
N LEU A 26 -12.95 -6.13 5.89
CA LEU A 26 -12.96 -7.57 6.11
C LEU A 26 -12.42 -7.91 7.51
N LEU A 27 -11.32 -7.28 7.91
CA LEU A 27 -10.75 -7.45 9.24
C LEU A 27 -11.73 -7.01 10.35
N ALA A 28 -12.39 -5.87 10.16
CA ALA A 28 -13.41 -5.41 11.08
C ALA A 28 -14.55 -6.42 11.20
N GLN A 29 -15.00 -7.03 10.10
CA GLN A 29 -16.05 -8.04 10.14
C GLN A 29 -15.59 -9.34 10.82
N SER A 30 -14.35 -9.77 10.60
CA SER A 30 -13.83 -11.02 11.16
C SER A 30 -13.45 -10.92 12.65
N ALA A 31 -13.11 -9.72 13.14
CA ALA A 31 -12.55 -9.51 14.48
C ALA A 31 -13.51 -8.80 15.45
N GLY A 32 -14.83 -8.74 15.16
CA GLY A 32 -15.81 -8.16 16.09
C GLY A 32 -15.97 -6.63 15.99
N GLY A 33 -15.80 -6.08 14.79
CA GLY A 33 -16.01 -4.68 14.45
C GLY A 33 -14.76 -3.81 14.65
N MET A 34 -14.97 -2.55 15.05
CA MET A 34 -13.90 -1.59 15.29
C MET A 34 -12.95 -2.02 16.43
N THR A 35 -13.45 -2.79 17.39
CA THR A 35 -12.62 -3.39 18.46
C THR A 35 -11.60 -4.36 17.89
N GLY A 36 -12.01 -5.17 16.91
CA GLY A 36 -11.11 -6.11 16.22
C GLY A 36 -9.98 -5.44 15.46
N LEU A 37 -10.28 -4.31 14.82
CA LEU A 37 -9.24 -3.47 14.21
C LEU A 37 -8.25 -2.98 15.25
N HIS A 38 -8.73 -2.45 16.38
CA HIS A 38 -7.85 -1.99 17.45
C HIS A 38 -6.92 -3.12 17.93
N LEU A 39 -7.47 -4.30 18.24
CA LEU A 39 -6.70 -5.46 18.70
C LEU A 39 -5.64 -5.90 17.69
N ALA A 40 -5.98 -5.95 16.40
CA ALA A 40 -5.04 -6.28 15.33
C ALA A 40 -3.92 -5.24 15.21
N PHE A 41 -4.25 -3.94 15.17
CA PHE A 41 -3.23 -2.90 15.04
C PHE A 41 -2.38 -2.71 16.30
N THR A 42 -2.88 -3.06 17.49
CA THR A 42 -2.10 -3.08 18.73
C THR A 42 -1.33 -4.38 18.97
N LEU A 43 -1.43 -5.37 18.08
CA LEU A 43 -0.81 -6.68 18.24
C LEU A 43 -1.21 -7.33 19.59
N ALA A 44 -2.49 -7.25 19.93
CA ALA A 44 -3.02 -7.85 21.15
C ALA A 44 -2.87 -9.37 21.12
N GLU A 45 -2.93 -10.00 22.30
CA GLU A 45 -2.81 -11.44 22.43
C GLU A 45 -3.85 -12.16 21.57
N GLY A 46 -3.36 -13.06 20.72
CA GLY A 46 -4.19 -13.76 19.74
C GLY A 46 -4.65 -12.89 18.59
N TYR A 47 -3.97 -11.78 18.24
CA TYR A 47 -4.20 -11.00 17.01
C TYR A 47 -2.90 -10.60 16.32
N GLU A 48 -1.75 -11.10 16.79
CA GLU A 48 -0.42 -10.67 16.40
C GLU A 48 -0.14 -10.96 14.92
N VAL A 49 -0.56 -12.14 14.45
CA VAL A 49 -0.33 -12.60 13.07
C VAL A 49 -1.11 -11.73 12.08
N ILE A 50 -2.43 -11.60 12.28
CA ILE A 50 -3.27 -10.76 11.41
C ILE A 50 -2.93 -9.27 11.54
N GLY A 51 -2.51 -8.84 12.74
CA GLY A 51 -2.01 -7.50 13.00
C GLY A 51 -0.75 -7.17 12.22
N ALA A 52 0.23 -8.07 12.18
CA ALA A 52 1.43 -7.92 11.36
C ALA A 52 1.08 -7.83 9.86
N GLY A 53 0.14 -8.65 9.39
CA GLY A 53 -0.44 -8.56 8.04
C GLY A 53 -1.02 -7.19 7.73
N SER A 54 -1.81 -6.67 8.66
CA SER A 54 -2.50 -5.38 8.55
C SER A 54 -1.52 -4.20 8.49
N TRP A 55 -0.44 -4.26 9.28
CA TRP A 55 0.65 -3.27 9.23
C TRP A 55 1.37 -3.28 7.89
N MET A 56 1.72 -4.46 7.36
CA MET A 56 2.35 -4.57 6.03
C MET A 56 1.46 -3.98 4.92
N GLY A 57 0.16 -4.32 4.93
CA GLY A 57 -0.81 -3.73 4.00
C GLY A 57 -0.92 -2.20 4.12
N THR A 58 -0.84 -1.67 5.34
CA THR A 58 -0.88 -0.23 5.61
C THR A 58 0.39 0.49 5.12
N ILE A 59 1.57 -0.09 5.37
CA ILE A 59 2.85 0.42 4.84
C ILE A 59 2.83 0.42 3.31
N MET A 60 2.29 -0.62 2.69
CA MET A 60 2.17 -0.70 1.23
C MET A 60 1.26 0.39 0.66
N ALA A 61 0.11 0.65 1.30
CA ALA A 61 -0.78 1.75 0.92
C ALA A 61 -0.08 3.11 1.09
N PHE A 62 0.68 3.29 2.17
CA PHE A 62 1.49 4.49 2.39
C PHE A 62 2.52 4.69 1.28
N ASN A 63 3.27 3.65 0.91
CA ASN A 63 4.25 3.71 -0.17
C ASN A 63 3.63 4.17 -1.51
N VAL A 64 2.43 3.69 -1.84
CA VAL A 64 1.72 4.10 -3.08
C VAL A 64 1.37 5.58 -3.04
N TRP A 65 0.78 6.06 -1.94
CA TRP A 65 0.25 7.42 -1.86
C TRP A 65 1.33 8.49 -1.62
N PHE A 66 2.35 8.19 -0.80
CA PHE A 66 3.33 9.16 -0.34
C PHE A 66 4.68 9.08 -1.06
N ILE A 67 5.06 7.92 -1.60
CA ILE A 67 6.36 7.76 -2.28
C ILE A 67 6.17 7.61 -3.79
N ILE A 68 5.40 6.63 -4.24
CA ILE A 68 5.27 6.30 -5.66
C ILE A 68 4.59 7.46 -6.40
N TRP A 69 3.49 7.99 -5.87
CA TRP A 69 2.74 9.05 -6.53
C TRP A 69 3.52 10.36 -6.75
N PRO A 70 4.13 11.00 -5.72
CA PRO A 70 4.88 12.24 -5.94
C PRO A 70 6.06 12.07 -6.90
N ASN A 71 6.71 10.91 -6.88
CA ASN A 71 7.79 10.59 -7.81
C ASN A 71 7.26 10.41 -9.25
N GLN A 72 6.12 9.74 -9.43
CA GLN A 72 5.48 9.61 -10.74
C GLN A 72 4.99 10.94 -11.32
N GLN A 73 4.55 11.89 -10.48
CA GLN A 73 4.21 13.24 -10.95
C GLN A 73 5.41 13.95 -11.60
N LYS A 74 6.62 13.78 -11.03
CA LYS A 74 7.86 14.32 -11.60
C LYS A 74 8.22 13.60 -12.91
N ILE A 75 8.14 12.27 -12.93
CA ILE A 75 8.50 11.44 -14.10
C ILE A 75 7.62 11.74 -15.32
N LEU A 76 6.33 12.03 -15.10
CA LEU A 76 5.36 12.27 -16.15
C LEU A 76 5.29 13.74 -16.60
N GLY A 77 6.14 14.60 -16.02
CA GLY A 77 6.15 16.04 -16.31
C GLY A 77 4.90 16.77 -15.79
N MET A 78 4.19 16.21 -14.80
CA MET A 78 3.09 16.91 -14.12
C MET A 78 3.61 17.96 -13.14
N LYS A 79 4.87 17.82 -12.70
CA LYS A 79 5.62 18.81 -11.93
C LYS A 79 6.94 19.06 -12.63
N SER A 80 7.34 20.33 -12.71
CA SER A 80 8.66 20.72 -13.19
C SER A 80 9.72 20.09 -12.27
N ALA A 81 10.67 19.37 -12.87
CA ALA A 81 11.78 18.74 -12.18
C ALA A 81 12.96 18.66 -13.17
N SER A 82 14.19 18.77 -12.67
CA SER A 82 15.39 18.61 -13.48
C SER A 82 15.54 17.16 -13.98
N ALA A 83 16.38 16.95 -14.98
CA ALA A 83 16.67 15.59 -15.48
C ALA A 83 17.23 14.67 -14.38
N GLU A 84 18.01 15.24 -13.46
CA GLU A 84 18.62 14.52 -12.33
C GLU A 84 17.57 14.16 -11.25
N GLU A 85 16.63 15.07 -10.97
CA GLU A 85 15.51 14.81 -10.07
C GLU A 85 14.57 13.74 -10.64
N ILE A 86 14.33 13.74 -11.95
CA ILE A 86 13.53 12.71 -12.63
C ILE A 86 14.22 11.34 -12.53
N ALA A 87 15.54 11.28 -12.71
CA ALA A 87 16.28 10.03 -12.58
C ALA A 87 16.18 9.46 -11.15
N THR A 88 16.30 10.32 -10.14
CA THR A 88 16.14 9.94 -8.73
C THR A 88 14.70 9.51 -8.43
N ALA A 89 13.71 10.23 -8.96
CA ALA A 89 12.31 9.88 -8.79
C ALA A 89 11.98 8.49 -9.36
N LYS A 90 12.54 8.14 -10.54
CA LYS A 90 12.39 6.79 -11.11
C LYS A 90 12.94 5.72 -10.18
N LYS A 91 14.13 5.92 -9.63
CA LYS A 91 14.75 4.97 -8.69
C LYS A 91 13.90 4.80 -7.43
N ASN A 92 13.46 5.89 -6.81
CA ASN A 92 12.66 5.85 -5.58
C ASN A 92 11.30 5.18 -5.82
N ALA A 93 10.63 5.50 -6.92
CA ALA A 93 9.36 4.85 -7.28
C ALA A 93 9.54 3.33 -7.53
N ALA A 94 10.64 2.93 -8.19
CA ALA A 94 10.94 1.53 -8.43
C ALA A 94 11.26 0.77 -7.13
N LEU A 95 12.08 1.35 -6.24
CA LEU A 95 12.40 0.75 -4.94
C LEU A 95 11.15 0.58 -4.07
N ALA A 96 10.30 1.61 -3.98
CA ALA A 96 9.04 1.52 -3.24
C ALA A 96 8.11 0.45 -3.83
N SER A 97 8.07 0.30 -5.16
CA SER A 97 7.32 -0.78 -5.83
C SER A 97 7.88 -2.16 -5.48
N SER A 98 9.20 -2.34 -5.48
CA SER A 98 9.84 -3.61 -5.11
C SER A 98 9.57 -3.98 -3.66
N ILE A 99 9.64 -3.00 -2.75
CA ILE A 99 9.29 -3.19 -1.33
C ILE A 99 7.85 -3.67 -1.20
N ASN A 100 6.91 -3.05 -1.93
CA ASN A 100 5.51 -3.48 -1.89
C ASN A 100 5.31 -4.91 -2.40
N VAL A 101 6.04 -5.33 -3.44
CA VAL A 101 5.99 -6.72 -3.90
C VAL A 101 6.55 -7.67 -2.84
N ILE A 102 7.70 -7.35 -2.25
CA ILE A 102 8.32 -8.17 -1.22
C ILE A 102 7.41 -8.30 0.00
N LEU A 103 6.80 -7.19 0.45
CA LEU A 103 5.88 -7.16 1.60
C LEU A 103 4.56 -7.89 1.32
N SER A 104 4.15 -8.00 0.06
CA SER A 104 2.89 -8.67 -0.29
C SER A 104 2.90 -10.17 0.06
N VAL A 105 4.06 -10.84 -0.04
CA VAL A 105 4.21 -12.26 0.27
C VAL A 105 3.97 -12.55 1.77
N PRO A 106 4.75 -11.98 2.71
CA PRO A 106 4.52 -12.21 4.13
C PRO A 106 3.15 -11.69 4.58
N MET A 107 2.64 -10.60 4.01
CA MET A 107 1.29 -10.12 4.30
C MET A 107 0.23 -11.18 3.97
N LEU A 108 0.26 -11.75 2.76
CA LEU A 108 -0.69 -12.80 2.37
C LEU A 108 -0.53 -14.06 3.26
N LEU A 109 0.70 -14.44 3.59
CA LEU A 109 0.96 -15.58 4.48
C LEU A 109 0.37 -15.36 5.87
N THR A 110 0.52 -14.16 6.45
CA THR A 110 -0.09 -13.85 7.76
C THR A 110 -1.61 -13.86 7.72
N MET A 111 -2.23 -13.42 6.62
CA MET A 111 -3.68 -13.48 6.47
C MET A 111 -4.20 -14.92 6.35
N LEU A 112 -3.47 -15.79 5.64
CA LEU A 112 -3.82 -17.21 5.52
C LEU A 112 -3.62 -17.96 6.84
N ALA A 113 -2.50 -17.70 7.54
CA ALA A 113 -2.15 -18.39 8.78
C ALA A 113 -3.14 -18.09 9.91
N TRP A 114 -3.77 -16.92 9.93
CA TRP A 114 -4.79 -16.56 10.91
C TRP A 114 -6.07 -17.42 10.82
N HIS A 115 -6.36 -17.97 9.64
CA HIS A 115 -7.53 -18.82 9.40
C HIS A 115 -7.23 -20.34 9.54
N ALA A 116 -6.03 -20.70 10.02
CA ALA A 116 -5.60 -22.08 10.24
C ALA A 116 -5.54 -22.40 11.74
#